data_AF-A0A833TMV1-F1
#
_entry.id   AF-A0A833TMV1-F1
#
_cell.length_a   1.000
_cell.length_b   1.000
_cell.length_c   1.000
_cell.angle_alpha   90.00
_cell.angle_beta   90.00
_cell.angle_gamma   90.00
#
_symmetry.space_group_name_H-M   'P 1'
#
loop_
_entity.id
_entity.type
_entity.pdbx_description
1 polymer ?
#
loop_
_entity_poly.entity_id
_entity_poly.type
_entity_poly.pdbx_seq_one_letter_code
_entity_poly.pdbx_strand_id
1 'polypeptide(L)'
;MTTNAHRHASSARRRRWLMMAGGVFALCCMLIFQVRLWSAASHADLRANVINADKAPIAIDRPSVKQDDEHRETRKDVDRTQQPFNPQIVEPTQSVIGTVAVNELQNLRAVDPPLSTPGAVIVSTPELPATEAVVPAPIFQVPVTPSVTTQAKTSLAGRHDIVSGYAATMRYLANYRAPEGSDEKLFLFFVCGDEKGEQTTWRRVCVDASKLVYDVFAKSPARNRLVTIHAGSKQDWSAANAFFKDGDLKVKMIPALMQWHGGYPGAKRATSGMIIEESILYEPLLRYFFKNQDVPDPLLAPEKIALKEIVVLQGYKNYRSYIDGIAAGNNPSLTAPTGPMFLFLIAGRLGNNDRLWCPYCRYSEISVEYAFYAFAPPGSRLVKVETVNSYATWKNPANDWKGDKSLMVRGVPWMYRANLDAETRSFSFERVSERFDRPEALRGIFQGWKSPM
;
A
#
# COMPACT_ATOMS: atom_id res chain seq x y z
N MET A 1 -54.69 23.34 69.18
CA MET A 1 -54.77 23.20 67.71
C MET A 1 -53.59 23.94 67.09
N THR A 2 -53.13 23.48 65.92
CA THR A 2 -52.12 24.04 64.99
C THR A 2 -50.62 23.86 65.28
N THR A 3 -50.09 22.69 64.90
CA THR A 3 -48.70 22.55 64.40
C THR A 3 -48.65 21.48 63.31
N ASN A 4 -48.32 21.86 62.07
CA ASN A 4 -47.58 21.08 61.05
C ASN A 4 -47.89 21.61 59.63
N ALA A 5 -47.14 22.61 59.17
CA ALA A 5 -47.22 23.00 57.74
C ALA A 5 -45.89 23.47 57.11
N HIS A 6 -44.77 23.57 57.84
CA HIS A 6 -43.55 24.19 57.31
C HIS A 6 -42.38 23.26 56.95
N ARG A 7 -42.51 21.92 57.07
CA ARG A 7 -41.40 21.00 56.74
C ARG A 7 -41.39 20.41 55.32
N HIS A 8 -42.45 20.59 54.52
CA HIS A 8 -42.53 19.93 53.19
C HIS A 8 -42.04 20.78 51.99
N ALA A 9 -41.90 22.10 52.12
CA ALA A 9 -41.53 22.96 50.98
C ALA A 9 -40.02 22.95 50.63
N SER A 10 -39.13 22.58 51.57
CA SER A 10 -37.68 22.61 51.36
C SER A 10 -37.14 21.37 50.62
N SER A 11 -37.83 20.23 50.68
CA SER A 11 -37.37 18.97 50.07
C SER A 11 -37.55 18.96 48.55
N ALA A 12 -38.63 19.54 48.04
CA ALA A 12 -38.93 19.58 46.61
C ALA A 12 -37.91 20.44 45.84
N ARG A 13 -37.49 21.57 46.42
CA ARG A 13 -36.49 22.47 45.81
C ARG A 13 -35.10 21.83 45.78
N ARG A 14 -34.72 21.12 46.85
CA ARG A 14 -33.45 20.38 46.94
C ARG A 14 -33.40 19.21 45.97
N ARG A 15 -34.52 18.49 45.79
CA ARG A 15 -34.63 17.38 44.84
C ARG A 15 -34.56 17.85 43.38
N ARG A 16 -35.16 19.00 43.05
CA ARG A 16 -35.02 19.62 41.72
C ARG A 16 -33.58 20.06 41.42
N TRP A 17 -32.89 20.64 42.41
CA TRP A 17 -31.48 21.01 42.27
C TRP A 17 -30.56 19.80 42.05
N LEU A 18 -30.78 18.70 42.78
CA LEU A 18 -30.01 17.47 42.60
C LEU A 18 -30.25 16.83 41.22
N MET A 19 -31.48 16.85 40.69
CA MET A 19 -31.75 16.35 39.34
C MET A 19 -31.12 17.23 38.25
N MET A 20 -31.13 18.55 38.42
CA MET A 20 -30.43 19.47 37.50
C MET A 20 -28.91 19.27 37.54
N ALA A 21 -28.32 19.13 38.73
CA ALA A 21 -26.90 18.87 38.89
C ALA A 21 -26.50 17.52 38.28
N GLY A 22 -27.31 16.47 38.50
CA GLY A 22 -27.11 15.16 37.88
C GLY A 22 -27.20 15.20 36.35
N GLY A 23 -28.16 15.96 35.80
CA GLY A 23 -28.31 16.15 34.36
C GLY A 23 -27.12 16.86 33.73
N VAL A 24 -26.65 17.96 34.35
CA VAL A 24 -25.46 18.70 33.88
C VAL A 24 -24.20 17.82 33.96
N PHE A 25 -24.04 17.05 35.04
CA PHE A 25 -22.92 16.12 35.19
C PHE A 25 -22.92 15.04 34.11
N ALA A 26 -24.07 14.43 33.81
CA ALA A 26 -24.20 13.44 32.75
C ALA A 26 -23.85 14.03 31.37
N LEU A 27 -24.26 15.27 31.11
CA LEU A 27 -23.98 15.98 29.86
C LEU A 27 -22.49 16.33 29.73
N CYS A 28 -21.85 16.74 30.81
CA CYS A 28 -20.40 16.93 30.88
C CYS A 28 -19.64 15.63 30.63
N CYS A 29 -20.06 14.51 31.24
CA CYS A 29 -19.45 13.20 31.00
C CYS A 29 -19.59 12.75 29.54
N MET A 30 -20.75 12.96 28.92
CA MET A 30 -20.95 12.67 27.49
C MET A 30 -20.04 13.52 26.61
N LEU A 31 -19.91 14.82 26.89
CA LEU A 31 -19.01 15.73 26.16
C LEU A 31 -17.54 15.32 26.32
N ILE A 32 -17.08 15.01 27.53
CA ILE A 32 -15.72 14.53 27.77
C ILE A 32 -15.46 13.21 27.04
N PHE A 33 -16.44 12.30 27.03
CA PHE A 33 -16.33 11.03 26.30
C PHE A 33 -16.28 11.24 24.78
N GLN A 34 -17.11 12.12 24.23
CA GLN A 34 -17.07 12.48 22.81
C GLN A 34 -15.76 13.18 22.43
N VAL A 35 -15.26 14.10 23.26
CA VAL A 35 -13.95 14.75 23.08
C VAL A 35 -12.83 13.72 23.14
N ARG A 36 -12.85 12.75 24.08
CA ARG A 36 -11.85 11.67 24.11
C ARG A 36 -11.92 10.76 22.90
N LEU A 37 -13.10 10.42 22.40
CA LEU A 37 -13.26 9.65 21.16
C LEU A 37 -12.73 10.43 19.94
N TRP A 38 -12.98 11.74 19.88
CA TRP A 38 -12.43 12.61 18.84
C TRP A 38 -10.92 12.79 18.96
N SER A 39 -10.37 12.96 20.17
CA SER A 39 -8.94 13.05 20.42
C SER A 39 -8.21 11.74 20.12
N ALA A 40 -8.83 10.58 20.37
CA ALA A 40 -8.27 9.28 19.99
C ALA A 40 -8.25 9.09 18.46
N ALA A 41 -9.27 9.59 17.76
CA ALA A 41 -9.31 9.58 16.29
C ALA A 41 -8.31 10.58 15.68
N SER A 42 -8.15 11.78 16.27
CA SER A 42 -7.19 12.78 15.81
C SER A 42 -5.73 12.43 16.14
N HIS A 43 -5.47 11.73 17.25
CA HIS A 43 -4.13 11.20 17.56
C HIS A 43 -3.68 10.11 16.57
N ALA A 44 -4.61 9.36 15.98
CA ALA A 44 -4.30 8.43 14.89
C ALA A 44 -3.92 9.15 13.59
N ASP A 45 -4.58 10.27 13.27
CA ASP A 45 -4.26 11.10 12.10
C ASP A 45 -3.02 11.99 12.30
N LEU A 46 -2.71 12.41 13.54
CA LEU A 46 -1.54 13.23 13.83
C LEU A 46 -0.25 12.41 13.94
N ARG A 47 -0.28 11.14 14.38
CA ARG A 47 0.91 10.28 14.37
C ARG A 47 1.45 9.98 12.97
N ALA A 48 0.64 10.14 11.92
CA ALA A 48 1.10 10.08 10.53
C ALA A 48 1.81 11.37 10.06
N ASN A 49 1.68 12.48 10.80
CA ASN A 49 2.26 13.79 10.45
C ASN A 49 3.27 14.31 11.48
N VAL A 50 3.57 13.57 12.56
CA VAL A 50 4.68 13.94 13.45
C VAL A 50 5.98 13.48 12.80
N ILE A 51 6.66 14.41 12.14
CA ILE A 51 8.07 14.36 11.79
C ILE A 51 8.86 14.25 13.11
N ASN A 52 9.08 13.03 13.59
CA ASN A 52 10.00 12.79 14.71
C ASN A 52 11.42 12.72 14.14
N ALA A 53 12.13 13.85 14.19
CA ALA A 53 13.54 13.92 13.83
C ALA A 53 14.48 13.35 14.91
N ASP A 54 13.98 13.05 16.12
CA ASP A 54 14.81 12.68 17.27
C ASP A 54 14.40 11.36 17.91
N LYS A 55 14.61 10.24 17.21
CA LYS A 55 14.71 8.94 17.88
C LYS A 55 16.09 8.33 17.64
N ALA A 56 16.85 8.23 18.73
CA ALA A 56 18.12 7.53 18.79
C ALA A 56 17.98 6.08 18.29
N PRO A 57 19.03 5.52 17.65
CA PRO A 57 18.93 4.23 16.97
C PRO A 57 18.67 3.09 17.97
N ILE A 58 17.68 2.27 17.65
CA ILE A 58 17.53 0.94 18.24
C ILE A 58 18.62 0.08 17.59
N ALA A 59 19.58 -0.37 18.40
CA ALA A 59 20.61 -1.30 17.99
C ALA A 59 19.95 -2.62 17.57
N ILE A 60 20.09 -2.97 16.29
CA ILE A 60 19.83 -4.32 15.81
C ILE A 60 21.15 -5.07 16.01
N ASP A 61 21.18 -5.97 17.00
CA ASP A 61 22.31 -6.88 17.21
C ASP A 61 22.54 -7.71 15.96
N ARG A 62 23.65 -7.45 15.27
CA ARG A 62 24.25 -8.34 14.27
C ARG A 62 25.48 -8.99 14.90
N PRO A 63 25.71 -10.30 14.70
CA PRO A 63 26.96 -10.94 15.10
C PRO A 63 28.11 -10.36 14.27
N SER A 64 29.19 -10.01 14.96
CA SER A 64 30.43 -9.47 14.39
C SER A 64 31.11 -10.48 13.46
N VAL A 65 31.18 -10.16 12.17
CA VAL A 65 32.13 -10.77 11.23
C VAL A 65 33.45 -10.02 11.39
N LYS A 66 34.50 -10.75 11.77
CA LYS A 66 35.88 -10.23 11.82
C LYS A 66 36.30 -9.85 10.40
N GLN A 67 36.77 -8.62 10.23
CA GLN A 67 37.53 -8.23 9.05
C GLN A 67 38.69 -7.36 9.53
N ASP A 68 39.89 -7.82 9.17
CA ASP A 68 41.17 -7.26 9.58
C ASP A 68 41.37 -5.83 9.06
N ASP A 69 41.93 -5.01 9.94
CA ASP A 69 42.39 -3.64 9.67
C ASP A 69 43.59 -3.67 8.71
N GLU A 70 43.54 -2.84 7.65
CA GLU A 70 44.70 -2.03 7.30
C GLU A 70 44.33 -0.81 6.42
N HIS A 71 44.98 0.31 6.77
CA HIS A 71 45.24 1.53 5.99
C HIS A 71 44.24 2.70 6.08
N ARG A 72 44.60 3.57 7.04
CA ARG A 72 44.26 4.97 7.24
C ARG A 72 45.21 5.85 6.41
N GLU A 73 44.69 6.69 5.52
CA GLU A 73 45.34 7.95 5.16
C GLU A 73 44.34 9.13 5.07
N THR A 74 44.64 10.12 5.88
CA THR A 74 44.08 11.48 5.98
C THR A 74 44.56 12.40 4.85
N ARG A 75 43.69 13.25 4.28
CA ARG A 75 44.02 14.68 4.06
C ARG A 75 42.86 15.62 3.62
N LYS A 76 42.59 16.57 4.53
CA LYS A 76 42.41 18.04 4.40
C LYS A 76 41.28 18.68 3.57
N ASP A 77 40.53 19.49 4.32
CA ASP A 77 39.82 20.72 3.96
C ASP A 77 40.62 21.70 3.09
N VAL A 78 39.91 22.38 2.17
CA VAL A 78 40.14 23.79 1.83
C VAL A 78 38.79 24.49 1.62
N ASP A 79 38.62 25.55 2.38
CA ASP A 79 37.56 26.55 2.41
C ASP A 79 37.85 27.69 1.41
N ARG A 80 36.83 28.21 0.70
CA ARG A 80 36.89 29.57 0.09
C ARG A 80 35.52 30.13 -0.36
N THR A 81 34.96 30.96 0.51
CA THR A 81 34.52 32.38 0.30
C THR A 81 33.68 32.78 -0.94
N GLN A 82 32.43 33.19 -0.65
CA GLN A 82 31.61 34.36 -1.10
C GLN A 82 32.23 35.28 -2.20
N GLN A 83 31.51 35.91 -3.16
CA GLN A 83 30.29 36.75 -3.07
C GLN A 83 29.86 37.23 -4.52
N PRO A 84 28.96 38.23 -4.74
CA PRO A 84 27.66 38.08 -5.43
C PRO A 84 27.53 38.83 -6.79
N PHE A 85 26.48 38.57 -7.58
CA PHE A 85 25.88 39.57 -8.49
C PHE A 85 24.41 39.24 -8.83
N ASN A 86 23.60 40.29 -8.87
CA ASN A 86 22.19 40.41 -9.27
C ASN A 86 22.07 41.81 -9.94
N PRO A 87 20.96 42.23 -10.56
CA PRO A 87 20.01 41.60 -11.50
C PRO A 87 19.97 42.38 -12.85
N GLN A 88 19.32 41.84 -13.91
CA GLN A 88 18.62 42.71 -14.88
C GLN A 88 17.32 42.09 -15.41
N ILE A 89 16.31 42.97 -15.38
CA ILE A 89 14.92 42.90 -15.81
C ILE A 89 14.84 43.13 -17.33
N VAL A 90 14.09 42.31 -18.08
CA VAL A 90 13.35 42.75 -19.29
C VAL A 90 12.13 41.83 -19.54
N GLU A 91 10.93 42.40 -19.36
CA GLU A 91 9.71 42.16 -20.17
C GLU A 91 9.49 43.48 -20.98
N PRO A 92 8.62 43.61 -22.02
CA PRO A 92 7.40 42.85 -22.34
C PRO A 92 7.28 42.47 -23.85
N THR A 93 6.23 41.77 -24.32
CA THR A 93 5.08 42.36 -25.07
C THR A 93 4.06 41.27 -25.46
N GLN A 94 2.79 41.70 -25.49
CA GLN A 94 1.50 41.01 -25.68
C GLN A 94 1.15 40.52 -27.12
N SER A 95 0.01 39.80 -27.16
CA SER A 95 -1.05 39.74 -28.20
C SER A 95 -1.01 38.49 -29.10
N VAL A 96 -2.08 37.80 -29.56
CA VAL A 96 -3.52 38.08 -29.79
C VAL A 96 -4.35 36.77 -29.72
N ILE A 97 -5.58 36.93 -29.20
CA ILE A 97 -6.90 36.28 -29.45
C ILE A 97 -7.01 35.19 -30.55
N GLY A 98 -7.77 34.12 -30.26
CA GLY A 98 -8.35 33.22 -31.26
C GLY A 98 -9.37 32.23 -30.69
N THR A 99 -10.63 32.64 -30.61
CA THR A 99 -11.81 31.84 -30.22
C THR A 99 -12.35 31.07 -31.42
N VAL A 100 -12.57 29.75 -31.32
CA VAL A 100 -13.59 29.03 -32.11
C VAL A 100 -14.19 27.91 -31.27
N ALA A 101 -15.51 27.99 -31.06
CA ALA A 101 -16.37 26.94 -30.55
C ALA A 101 -17.13 26.32 -31.73
N VAL A 102 -17.26 24.99 -31.79
CA VAL A 102 -18.29 24.29 -32.56
C VAL A 102 -18.79 23.10 -31.74
N ASN A 103 -20.11 23.09 -31.53
CA ASN A 103 -20.94 22.03 -30.97
C ASN A 103 -20.94 20.78 -31.86
N GLU A 104 -21.05 19.59 -31.27
CA GLU A 104 -22.08 18.66 -31.74
C GLU A 104 -22.56 17.72 -30.61
N LEU A 105 -23.88 17.61 -30.54
CA LEU A 105 -24.67 16.86 -29.59
C LEU A 105 -25.19 15.61 -30.32
N GLN A 106 -25.55 14.58 -29.54
CA GLN A 106 -26.43 13.45 -29.88
C GLN A 106 -25.76 12.17 -30.42
N ASN A 107 -25.79 11.10 -29.60
CA ASN A 107 -26.77 10.04 -29.80
C ASN A 107 -26.87 9.12 -28.58
N LEU A 108 -27.99 9.25 -27.87
CA LEU A 108 -28.54 8.26 -26.93
C LEU A 108 -29.32 7.22 -27.74
N ARG A 109 -28.96 5.95 -27.63
CA ARG A 109 -29.90 4.83 -27.81
C ARG A 109 -29.64 3.77 -26.76
N ALA A 110 -30.65 3.61 -25.90
CA ALA A 110 -30.78 2.53 -24.95
C ALA A 110 -31.21 1.24 -25.67
N VAL A 111 -30.56 0.13 -25.35
CA VAL A 111 -31.11 -1.24 -25.43
C VAL A 111 -30.47 -2.05 -24.31
N ASP A 112 -31.20 -2.28 -23.22
CA ASP A 112 -31.10 -3.50 -22.39
C ASP A 112 -32.00 -4.58 -23.03
N PRO A 113 -31.91 -5.91 -22.74
CA PRO A 113 -31.40 -6.58 -21.50
C PRO A 113 -30.63 -7.91 -21.80
N PRO A 114 -30.43 -8.93 -20.90
CA PRO A 114 -30.63 -9.06 -19.44
C PRO A 114 -29.41 -9.61 -18.63
N LEU A 115 -29.58 -9.65 -17.29
CA LEU A 115 -28.71 -10.24 -16.25
C LEU A 115 -28.19 -11.66 -16.55
N SER A 116 -26.94 -11.97 -16.17
CA SER A 116 -26.54 -13.05 -15.22
C SER A 116 -25.05 -13.45 -15.33
N THR A 117 -24.20 -13.01 -14.39
CA THR A 117 -23.14 -13.86 -13.78
C THR A 117 -22.51 -13.13 -12.57
N PRO A 118 -22.23 -13.80 -11.44
CA PRO A 118 -21.46 -13.22 -10.34
C PRO A 118 -20.03 -12.91 -10.78
N GLY A 119 -19.49 -11.79 -10.29
CA GLY A 119 -18.17 -11.28 -10.66
C GLY A 119 -17.03 -12.26 -10.38
N ALA A 120 -15.99 -12.18 -11.22
CA ALA A 120 -14.83 -13.06 -11.21
C ALA A 120 -14.17 -13.17 -9.82
N VAL A 121 -14.15 -14.39 -9.27
CA VAL A 121 -13.22 -14.77 -8.22
C VAL A 121 -11.87 -14.98 -8.91
N ILE A 122 -10.92 -14.08 -8.69
CA ILE A 122 -9.55 -14.28 -9.17
C ILE A 122 -8.83 -15.06 -8.08
N VAL A 123 -8.70 -16.38 -8.31
CA VAL A 123 -7.81 -17.24 -7.53
C VAL A 123 -6.43 -17.14 -8.17
N SER A 124 -5.48 -16.55 -7.46
CA SER A 124 -4.08 -16.60 -7.88
C SER A 124 -3.42 -17.80 -7.21
N THR A 125 -3.48 -18.96 -7.87
CA THR A 125 -2.63 -20.11 -7.55
C THR A 125 -1.47 -20.12 -8.55
N PRO A 126 -0.20 -20.10 -8.13
CA PRO A 126 0.91 -20.29 -9.06
C PRO A 126 0.84 -21.67 -9.72
N GLU A 127 0.88 -21.70 -11.05
CA GLU A 127 0.95 -22.94 -11.82
C GLU A 127 2.35 -23.55 -11.70
N LEU A 128 2.42 -24.83 -11.30
CA LEU A 128 3.65 -25.62 -11.29
C LEU A 128 4.04 -25.98 -12.73
N PRO A 129 5.31 -25.85 -13.14
CA PRO A 129 5.76 -26.41 -14.41
C PRO A 129 5.61 -27.94 -14.36
N ALA A 130 4.82 -28.48 -15.28
CA ALA A 130 4.59 -29.91 -15.42
C ALA A 130 5.92 -30.63 -15.68
N THR A 131 6.21 -31.66 -14.87
CA THR A 131 7.31 -32.59 -15.12
C THR A 131 6.83 -33.58 -16.17
N GLU A 132 7.21 -33.37 -17.43
CA GLU A 132 6.96 -34.36 -18.49
C GLU A 132 7.83 -35.61 -18.27
N ALA A 133 7.16 -36.75 -18.26
CA ALA A 133 7.76 -38.07 -18.14
C ALA A 133 8.58 -38.41 -19.40
N VAL A 134 9.84 -38.80 -19.19
CA VAL A 134 10.76 -39.23 -20.25
C VAL A 134 10.40 -40.65 -20.69
N VAL A 135 10.05 -40.81 -21.97
CA VAL A 135 10.01 -42.10 -22.69
C VAL A 135 11.30 -42.20 -23.51
N PRO A 136 12.06 -43.31 -23.48
CA PRO A 136 13.33 -43.40 -24.19
C PRO A 136 13.16 -44.01 -25.59
N ALA A 137 13.64 -43.31 -26.64
CA ALA A 137 13.98 -43.89 -27.95
C ALA A 137 14.95 -42.94 -28.71
N PRO A 138 15.65 -43.41 -29.77
CA PRO A 138 17.07 -43.68 -29.77
C PRO A 138 17.95 -42.54 -30.32
N ILE A 139 19.24 -42.66 -30.00
CA ILE A 139 20.34 -41.74 -30.28
C ILE A 139 20.51 -41.51 -31.79
N PHE A 140 20.28 -40.28 -32.24
CA PHE A 140 20.90 -39.72 -33.44
C PHE A 140 21.73 -38.50 -33.03
N GLN A 141 23.05 -38.62 -33.18
CA GLN A 141 24.00 -37.55 -32.92
C GLN A 141 23.90 -36.50 -34.03
N VAL A 142 23.58 -35.26 -33.65
CA VAL A 142 23.80 -34.06 -34.46
C VAL A 142 24.65 -33.10 -33.62
N PRO A 143 25.68 -32.42 -34.19
CA PRO A 143 26.58 -31.60 -33.40
C PRO A 143 25.84 -30.38 -32.84
N VAL A 144 25.66 -30.34 -31.53
CA VAL A 144 25.15 -29.16 -30.83
C VAL A 144 26.33 -28.21 -30.62
N THR A 145 26.44 -27.22 -31.49
CA THR A 145 27.17 -25.99 -31.16
C THR A 145 26.44 -25.35 -29.98
N PRO A 146 27.08 -25.14 -28.82
CA PRO A 146 26.43 -24.45 -27.72
C PRO A 146 26.36 -22.97 -28.06
N SER A 147 25.24 -22.54 -28.64
CA SER A 147 24.83 -21.13 -28.62
C SER A 147 24.45 -20.78 -27.18
N VAL A 148 25.46 -20.51 -26.35
CA VAL A 148 25.28 -19.76 -25.12
C VAL A 148 24.93 -18.35 -25.56
N THR A 149 23.63 -18.07 -25.70
CA THR A 149 23.14 -16.70 -25.77
C THR A 149 23.41 -16.10 -24.41
N THR A 150 24.61 -15.55 -24.25
CA THR A 150 25.00 -14.71 -23.13
C THR A 150 24.05 -13.52 -23.18
N GLN A 151 22.94 -13.56 -22.45
CA GLN A 151 22.11 -12.38 -22.22
C GLN A 151 23.05 -11.35 -21.62
N ALA A 152 23.41 -10.33 -22.41
CA ALA A 152 24.20 -9.22 -21.94
C ALA A 152 23.50 -8.69 -20.70
N LYS A 153 24.17 -8.74 -19.54
CA LYS A 153 23.66 -8.12 -18.32
C LYS A 153 23.53 -6.63 -18.61
N THR A 154 22.32 -6.18 -18.94
CA THR A 154 22.05 -4.77 -19.14
C THR A 154 22.40 -4.06 -17.84
N SER A 155 23.43 -3.22 -17.89
CA SER A 155 23.93 -2.50 -16.72
C SER A 155 22.82 -1.64 -16.11
N LEU A 156 22.93 -1.32 -14.83
CA LEU A 156 21.99 -0.43 -14.13
C LEU A 156 21.76 0.86 -14.93
N ALA A 157 22.84 1.46 -15.45
CA ALA A 157 22.80 2.68 -16.23
C ALA A 157 21.93 2.60 -17.49
N GLY A 158 21.81 1.42 -18.13
CA GLY A 158 20.95 1.23 -19.30
C GLY A 158 19.46 1.06 -18.97
N ARG A 159 19.10 0.99 -17.68
CA ARG A 159 17.75 0.66 -17.19
C ARG A 159 17.28 1.58 -16.06
N HIS A 160 18.01 2.66 -15.84
CA HIS A 160 17.78 3.60 -14.74
C HIS A 160 17.77 5.01 -15.31
N ASP A 161 16.59 5.62 -15.30
CA ASP A 161 16.39 7.00 -15.70
C ASP A 161 16.27 7.91 -14.46
N ILE A 162 16.69 9.16 -14.56
CA ILE A 162 16.54 10.17 -13.51
C ILE A 162 15.73 11.35 -14.07
N VAL A 163 14.73 11.78 -13.31
CA VAL A 163 13.88 12.93 -13.64
C VAL A 163 13.66 13.80 -12.42
N SER A 164 13.55 15.10 -12.63
CA SER A 164 13.49 16.07 -11.55
C SER A 164 12.22 16.91 -11.61
N GLY A 165 11.48 16.89 -10.51
CA GLY A 165 10.24 17.65 -10.35
C GLY A 165 9.04 17.07 -11.09
N TYR A 166 7.86 17.52 -10.67
CA TYR A 166 6.57 16.99 -11.12
C TYR A 166 6.35 17.10 -12.64
N ALA A 167 6.64 18.26 -13.23
CA ALA A 167 6.41 18.49 -14.66
C ALA A 167 7.25 17.55 -15.54
N ALA A 168 8.51 17.28 -15.17
CA ALA A 168 9.36 16.34 -15.89
C ALA A 168 8.86 14.90 -15.72
N THR A 169 8.45 14.51 -14.51
CA THR A 169 7.86 13.19 -14.27
C THR A 169 6.62 12.95 -15.13
N MET A 170 5.69 13.91 -15.19
CA MET A 170 4.46 13.73 -15.96
C MET A 170 4.73 13.64 -17.46
N ARG A 171 5.71 14.40 -17.97
CA ARG A 171 6.17 14.31 -19.36
C ARG A 171 6.84 12.96 -19.65
N TYR A 172 7.69 12.47 -18.74
CA TYR A 172 8.27 11.13 -18.85
C TYR A 172 7.18 10.06 -18.94
N LEU A 173 6.21 10.06 -18.01
CA LEU A 173 5.14 9.06 -17.99
C LEU A 173 4.20 9.15 -19.20
N ALA A 174 3.97 10.35 -19.74
CA ALA A 174 3.18 10.54 -20.96
C ALA A 174 3.88 9.96 -22.21
N ASN A 175 5.21 10.01 -22.24
CA ASN A 175 6.02 9.54 -23.36
C ASN A 175 6.50 8.09 -23.20
N TYR A 176 6.45 7.54 -21.99
CA TYR A 176 6.84 6.17 -21.73
C TYR A 176 5.99 5.19 -22.55
N ARG A 177 6.67 4.32 -23.29
CA ARG A 177 6.06 3.21 -24.03
C ARG A 177 6.83 1.96 -23.65
N ALA A 178 6.11 0.99 -23.10
CA ALA A 178 6.69 -0.31 -22.83
C ALA A 178 6.92 -1.01 -24.19
N PRO A 179 8.05 -1.71 -24.38
CA PRO A 179 8.29 -2.41 -25.64
C PRO A 179 7.18 -3.43 -25.93
N GLU A 180 6.71 -3.48 -27.19
CA GLU A 180 5.66 -4.41 -27.60
C GLU A 180 6.07 -5.86 -27.34
N GLY A 181 5.14 -6.66 -26.81
CA GLY A 181 5.39 -8.05 -26.45
C GLY A 181 6.34 -8.26 -25.26
N SER A 182 6.83 -7.19 -24.63
CA SER A 182 7.69 -7.30 -23.45
C SER A 182 6.91 -7.36 -22.14
N ASP A 183 7.46 -8.10 -21.19
CA ASP A 183 7.03 -8.09 -19.79
C ASP A 183 7.87 -7.09 -18.94
N GLU A 184 8.36 -6.01 -19.58
CA GLU A 184 9.05 -4.90 -18.90
C GLU A 184 8.16 -4.31 -17.79
N LYS A 185 8.79 -3.99 -16.66
CA LYS A 185 8.12 -3.35 -15.52
C LYS A 185 8.79 -2.03 -15.22
N LEU A 186 7.99 -0.97 -15.18
CA LEU A 186 8.43 0.35 -14.78
C LEU A 186 8.21 0.58 -13.28
N PHE A 187 9.29 0.90 -12.57
CA PHE A 187 9.26 1.27 -11.17
C PHE A 187 9.58 2.76 -11.00
N LEU A 188 8.76 3.45 -10.21
CA LEU A 188 8.91 4.88 -9.91
C LEU A 188 9.41 5.02 -8.48
N PHE A 189 10.57 5.64 -8.30
CA PHE A 189 11.21 5.85 -7.02
C PHE A 189 11.36 7.34 -6.71
N PHE A 190 10.49 7.86 -5.85
CA PHE A 190 10.45 9.24 -5.43
C PHE A 190 11.39 9.45 -4.23
N VAL A 191 12.33 10.36 -4.36
CA VAL A 191 13.33 10.67 -3.33
C VAL A 191 13.47 12.18 -3.12
N CYS A 192 14.19 12.54 -2.06
CA CYS A 192 14.52 13.92 -1.74
C CYS A 192 15.26 14.58 -2.91
N GLY A 193 14.77 15.74 -3.34
CA GLY A 193 15.42 16.59 -4.34
C GLY A 193 15.60 18.03 -3.86
N ASP A 194 16.01 18.92 -4.74
CA ASP A 194 15.95 20.37 -4.55
C ASP A 194 15.31 21.08 -5.73
N GLU A 195 15.28 22.41 -5.66
CA GLU A 195 14.74 23.30 -6.69
C GLU A 195 15.56 23.27 -7.99
N LYS A 196 16.83 22.86 -7.92
CA LYS A 196 17.72 22.71 -9.08
C LYS A 196 17.55 21.35 -9.74
N GLY A 197 16.76 20.47 -9.14
CA GLY A 197 16.51 19.12 -9.62
C GLY A 197 17.61 18.13 -9.26
N GLU A 198 18.45 18.44 -8.28
CA GLU A 198 19.49 17.54 -7.78
C GLU A 198 18.95 16.64 -6.67
N GLN A 199 19.53 15.45 -6.52
CA GLN A 199 19.23 14.59 -5.37
C GLN A 199 19.79 15.25 -4.11
N THR A 200 19.02 15.27 -3.04
CA THR A 200 19.46 15.83 -1.77
C THR A 200 19.30 14.86 -0.60
N THR A 201 19.88 15.25 0.53
CA THR A 201 19.97 14.42 1.73
C THR A 201 19.19 15.01 2.91
N TRP A 202 18.26 15.95 2.66
CA TRP A 202 17.53 16.66 3.72
C TRP A 202 16.66 15.75 4.59
N ARG A 203 16.43 14.49 4.17
CA ARG A 203 16.09 13.37 5.06
C ARG A 203 17.11 12.25 4.92
N ARG A 204 17.58 11.73 6.06
CA ARG A 204 18.45 10.55 6.10
C ARG A 204 17.84 9.31 5.44
N VAL A 205 16.54 9.07 5.67
CA VAL A 205 15.83 7.92 5.08
C VAL A 205 15.85 7.94 3.54
N CYS A 206 15.89 9.12 2.89
CA CYS A 206 16.05 9.19 1.42
C CYS A 206 17.40 8.63 0.98
N VAL A 207 18.47 8.92 1.73
CA VAL A 207 19.84 8.46 1.42
C VAL A 207 19.93 6.94 1.59
N ASP A 208 19.48 6.44 2.74
CA ASP A 208 19.51 5.02 3.06
C ASP A 208 18.65 4.22 2.08
N ALA A 209 17.46 4.72 1.74
CA ALA A 209 16.58 4.13 0.74
C ALA A 209 17.20 4.12 -0.65
N SER A 210 17.81 5.22 -1.11
CA SER A 210 18.46 5.25 -2.43
C SER A 210 19.56 4.20 -2.55
N LYS A 211 20.43 4.11 -1.54
CA LYS A 211 21.50 3.11 -1.53
C LYS A 211 20.93 1.68 -1.66
N LEU A 212 19.92 1.35 -0.87
CA LEU A 212 19.34 0.02 -0.88
C LEU A 212 18.55 -0.26 -2.16
N VAL A 213 17.73 0.69 -2.62
CA VAL A 213 16.94 0.52 -3.86
C VAL A 213 17.85 0.30 -5.05
N TYR A 214 18.93 1.07 -5.21
CA TYR A 214 19.85 0.88 -6.34
C TYR A 214 20.57 -0.47 -6.28
N ASP A 215 21.05 -0.87 -5.09
CA ASP A 215 21.71 -2.17 -4.90
C ASP A 215 20.77 -3.35 -5.20
N VAL A 216 19.54 -3.32 -4.68
CA VAL A 216 18.56 -4.39 -4.91
C VAL A 216 18.06 -4.37 -6.35
N PHE A 217 17.80 -3.20 -6.93
CA PHE A 217 17.32 -3.09 -8.31
C PHE A 217 18.38 -3.52 -9.34
N ALA A 218 19.67 -3.28 -9.08
CA ALA A 218 20.75 -3.77 -9.95
C ALA A 218 20.74 -5.30 -10.10
N LYS A 219 20.20 -6.01 -9.10
CA LYS A 219 20.04 -7.47 -9.05
C LYS A 219 18.66 -7.94 -9.54
N SER A 220 17.76 -7.02 -9.86
CA SER A 220 16.44 -7.35 -10.39
C SER A 220 16.52 -7.79 -11.86
N PRO A 221 15.48 -8.48 -12.39
CA PRO A 221 15.44 -8.90 -13.79
C PRO A 221 15.84 -7.78 -14.76
N ALA A 222 16.67 -8.11 -15.76
CA ALA A 222 17.22 -7.14 -16.72
C ALA A 222 16.16 -6.43 -17.58
N ARG A 223 14.93 -6.92 -17.58
CA ARG A 223 13.78 -6.27 -18.21
C ARG A 223 13.13 -5.18 -17.37
N ASN A 224 13.44 -5.09 -16.08
CA ASN A 224 12.87 -4.05 -15.23
C ASN A 224 13.54 -2.71 -15.55
N ARG A 225 12.76 -1.62 -15.44
CA ARG A 225 13.22 -0.25 -15.57
C ARG A 225 12.92 0.53 -14.29
N LEU A 226 13.90 1.31 -13.81
CA LEU A 226 13.76 2.18 -12.65
C LEU A 226 13.80 3.64 -13.10
N VAL A 227 12.90 4.44 -12.55
CA VAL A 227 12.93 5.89 -12.70
C VAL A 227 13.09 6.48 -11.32
N THR A 228 14.20 7.17 -11.09
CA THR A 228 14.38 7.97 -9.87
C THR A 228 13.84 9.37 -10.11
N ILE A 229 12.91 9.78 -9.25
CA ILE A 229 12.28 11.09 -9.27
C ILE A 229 12.83 11.91 -8.11
N HIS A 230 13.59 12.96 -8.41
CA HIS A 230 13.96 13.98 -7.42
C HIS A 230 12.71 14.85 -7.17
N ALA A 231 12.03 14.55 -6.06
CA ALA A 231 10.64 14.94 -5.89
C ALA A 231 10.45 16.31 -5.19
N GLY A 232 11.49 17.14 -5.15
CA GLY A 232 11.47 18.50 -4.60
C GLY A 232 12.11 18.64 -3.23
N SER A 233 12.17 19.89 -2.77
CA SER A 233 12.85 20.36 -1.57
C SER A 233 12.08 20.06 -0.28
N LYS A 234 12.73 20.24 0.88
CA LYS A 234 12.05 20.19 2.18
C LYS A 234 10.83 21.12 2.25
N GLN A 235 10.90 22.30 1.62
CA GLN A 235 9.81 23.27 1.62
C GLN A 235 8.61 22.76 0.80
N ASP A 236 8.85 22.11 -0.33
CA ASP A 236 7.79 21.50 -1.17
C ASP A 236 7.01 20.40 -0.43
N TRP A 237 7.68 19.70 0.50
CA TRP A 237 7.09 18.62 1.29
C TRP A 237 6.53 19.07 2.64
N SER A 238 6.56 20.37 2.95
CA SER A 238 5.91 20.95 4.13
C SER A 238 4.37 21.07 3.98
N ALA A 239 3.87 20.96 2.75
CA ALA A 239 2.44 21.03 2.41
C ALA A 239 2.08 20.10 1.25
N ALA A 240 0.79 20.01 0.92
CA ALA A 240 0.30 19.21 -0.19
C ALA A 240 0.75 19.78 -1.56
N ASN A 241 1.84 19.24 -2.09
CA ASN A 241 2.40 19.57 -3.41
C ASN A 241 1.68 18.87 -4.58
N ALA A 242 2.21 19.03 -5.80
CA ALA A 242 1.63 18.47 -7.01
C ALA A 242 1.60 16.93 -7.00
N PHE A 243 2.67 16.26 -6.55
CA PHE A 243 2.70 14.80 -6.41
C PHE A 243 1.67 14.29 -5.40
N PHE A 244 1.46 15.03 -4.30
CA PHE A 244 0.43 14.73 -3.29
C PHE A 244 -0.98 14.83 -3.86
N LYS A 245 -1.22 15.82 -4.73
CA LYS A 245 -2.54 16.12 -5.29
C LYS A 245 -2.88 15.25 -6.50
N ASP A 246 -1.87 14.77 -7.23
CA ASP A 246 -2.02 13.99 -8.45
C ASP A 246 -2.96 12.78 -8.31
N GLY A 247 -3.78 12.56 -9.33
CA GLY A 247 -4.82 11.53 -9.34
C GLY A 247 -4.29 10.10 -9.50
N ASP A 248 -3.16 9.93 -10.19
CA ASP A 248 -2.59 8.64 -10.57
C ASP A 248 -1.49 8.19 -9.62
N LEU A 249 -0.58 9.11 -9.28
CA LEU A 249 0.58 8.86 -8.42
C LEU A 249 0.19 8.95 -6.94
N LYS A 250 -0.48 10.04 -6.55
CA LYS A 250 -0.94 10.34 -5.18
C LYS A 250 0.13 10.06 -4.13
N VAL A 251 1.32 10.64 -4.30
CA VAL A 251 2.48 10.41 -3.42
C VAL A 251 2.37 11.32 -2.19
N LYS A 252 2.06 10.74 -1.03
CA LYS A 252 1.86 11.53 0.19
C LYS A 252 3.13 11.78 1.00
N MET A 253 4.17 11.01 0.76
CA MET A 253 5.43 11.05 1.51
C MET A 253 6.55 10.50 0.65
N ILE A 254 7.78 10.87 0.99
CA ILE A 254 9.01 10.39 0.36
C ILE A 254 10.04 9.95 1.41
N PRO A 255 10.87 8.93 1.16
CA PRO A 255 10.95 8.19 -0.09
C PRO A 255 9.71 7.32 -0.33
N ALA A 256 9.37 7.11 -1.60
CA ALA A 256 8.28 6.24 -2.01
C ALA A 256 8.65 5.47 -3.27
N LEU A 257 8.24 4.22 -3.35
CA LEU A 257 8.50 3.33 -4.47
C LEU A 257 7.17 2.72 -4.92
N MET A 258 6.91 2.64 -6.23
CA MET A 258 5.70 2.00 -6.77
C MET A 258 5.91 1.50 -8.19
N GLN A 259 5.04 0.61 -8.67
CA GLN A 259 5.03 0.13 -10.04
C GLN A 259 4.04 0.95 -10.85
N TRP A 260 4.45 1.35 -12.05
CA TRP A 260 3.60 1.98 -13.06
C TRP A 260 3.16 0.96 -14.10
N HIS A 261 1.87 0.97 -14.44
CA HIS A 261 1.26 0.02 -15.40
C HIS A 261 0.87 0.66 -16.74
N GLY A 262 1.03 1.98 -16.88
CA GLY A 262 0.81 2.65 -18.15
C GLY A 262 1.97 2.38 -19.13
N GLY A 263 1.76 2.72 -20.40
CA GLY A 263 2.79 2.63 -21.45
C GLY A 263 2.49 1.60 -22.53
N TYR A 264 1.51 0.72 -22.33
CA TYR A 264 0.94 -0.13 -23.37
C TYR A 264 -0.31 0.51 -24.00
N PRO A 265 -0.64 0.23 -25.28
CA PRO A 265 -1.90 0.64 -25.87
C PRO A 265 -3.10 0.23 -25.02
N GLY A 266 -3.98 1.17 -24.69
CA GLY A 266 -5.17 0.93 -23.86
C GLY A 266 -4.90 0.75 -22.35
N ALA A 267 -3.63 0.74 -21.90
CA ALA A 267 -3.32 0.63 -20.48
C ALA A 267 -3.79 1.88 -19.71
N LYS A 268 -4.45 1.63 -18.57
CA LYS A 268 -4.78 2.71 -17.63
C LYS A 268 -3.51 3.23 -16.97
N ARG A 269 -3.58 4.48 -16.49
CA ARG A 269 -2.52 5.15 -15.72
C ARG A 269 -2.45 4.65 -14.27
N ALA A 270 -2.40 3.32 -14.13
CA ALA A 270 -2.51 2.64 -12.85
C ALA A 270 -1.17 2.51 -12.14
N THR A 271 -1.24 2.45 -10.80
CA THR A 271 -0.09 2.21 -9.92
C THR A 271 -0.41 1.13 -8.90
N SER A 272 0.57 0.30 -8.56
CA SER A 272 0.45 -0.72 -7.51
C SER A 272 1.73 -0.86 -6.69
N GLY A 273 1.64 -1.62 -5.58
CA GLY A 273 2.79 -1.98 -4.75
C GLY A 273 3.53 -0.77 -4.17
N MET A 274 2.78 0.21 -3.66
CA MET A 274 3.41 1.41 -3.11
C MET A 274 4.07 1.10 -1.77
N ILE A 275 5.39 1.27 -1.68
CA ILE A 275 6.19 1.14 -0.46
C ILE A 275 6.68 2.54 -0.07
N ILE A 276 6.64 2.87 1.21
CA ILE A 276 6.91 4.23 1.71
C ILE A 276 7.95 4.21 2.83
N GLU A 277 8.70 5.30 2.93
CA GLU A 277 9.59 5.65 4.05
C GLU A 277 10.44 4.48 4.54
N GLU A 278 10.40 4.14 5.83
CA GLU A 278 11.26 3.10 6.41
C GLU A 278 10.91 1.69 5.90
N SER A 279 9.69 1.45 5.39
CA SER A 279 9.34 0.15 4.82
C SER A 279 10.16 -0.17 3.57
N ILE A 280 10.71 0.84 2.88
CA ILE A 280 11.66 0.65 1.77
C ILE A 280 12.96 0.01 2.28
N LEU A 281 13.33 0.24 3.54
CA LEU A 281 14.56 -0.32 4.13
C LEU A 281 14.44 -1.81 4.47
N TYR A 282 13.26 -2.40 4.35
CA TYR A 282 13.06 -3.84 4.52
C TYR A 282 13.42 -4.57 3.21
N GLU A 283 14.70 -4.90 3.06
CA GLU A 283 15.28 -5.49 1.85
C GLU A 283 14.48 -6.68 1.26
N PRO A 284 13.99 -7.66 2.04
CA PRO A 284 13.23 -8.78 1.47
C PRO A 284 11.95 -8.36 0.75
N LEU A 285 11.27 -7.29 1.22
CA LEU A 285 10.10 -6.74 0.53
C LEU A 285 10.50 -6.08 -0.78
N LEU A 286 11.63 -5.37 -0.85
CA LEU A 286 12.13 -4.80 -2.10
C LEU A 286 12.49 -5.88 -3.12
N ARG A 287 13.16 -6.95 -2.67
CA ARG A 287 13.50 -8.10 -3.50
C ARG A 287 12.25 -8.78 -4.04
N TYR A 288 11.23 -8.95 -3.20
CA TYR A 288 9.92 -9.46 -3.60
C TYR A 288 9.27 -8.55 -4.64
N PHE A 289 9.27 -7.24 -4.40
CA PHE A 289 8.62 -6.27 -5.26
C PHE A 289 9.26 -6.17 -6.65
N PHE A 290 10.59 -6.11 -6.71
CA PHE A 290 11.35 -6.13 -7.95
C PHE A 290 11.44 -7.51 -8.61
N LYS A 291 10.96 -8.56 -7.92
CA LYS A 291 11.03 -9.96 -8.37
C LYS A 291 12.46 -10.42 -8.65
N ASN A 292 13.37 -10.13 -7.72
CA ASN A 292 14.77 -10.54 -7.81
C ASN A 292 14.89 -12.09 -7.88
N GLN A 293 15.81 -12.57 -8.69
CA GLN A 293 16.02 -14.01 -8.98
C GLN A 293 17.46 -14.46 -8.77
N ASP A 294 18.37 -13.53 -8.44
CA ASP A 294 19.78 -13.78 -8.20
C ASP A 294 20.03 -14.62 -6.95
N VAL A 295 19.24 -14.40 -5.89
CA VAL A 295 19.26 -15.19 -4.65
C VAL A 295 17.82 -15.48 -4.25
N PRO A 296 17.40 -16.76 -4.16
CA PRO A 296 16.08 -17.12 -3.65
C PRO A 296 15.88 -16.66 -2.20
N ASP A 297 14.74 -16.03 -1.90
CA ASP A 297 14.35 -15.78 -0.50
C ASP A 297 13.85 -17.10 0.11
N PRO A 298 14.51 -17.66 1.13
CA PRO A 298 14.14 -18.95 1.73
C PRO A 298 12.75 -18.94 2.37
N LEU A 299 12.20 -17.77 2.70
CA LEU A 299 10.83 -17.63 3.19
C LEU A 299 9.79 -17.71 2.07
N LEU A 300 10.22 -17.45 0.83
CA LEU A 300 9.40 -17.38 -0.37
C LEU A 300 9.76 -18.49 -1.38
N ALA A 301 10.29 -19.61 -0.91
CA ALA A 301 10.55 -20.76 -1.76
C ALA A 301 9.24 -21.22 -2.44
N PRO A 302 9.24 -21.55 -3.76
CA PRO A 302 8.02 -21.85 -4.51
C PRO A 302 7.13 -22.90 -3.84
N GLU A 303 7.72 -23.94 -3.29
CA GLU A 303 7.03 -25.01 -2.56
C GLU A 303 6.34 -24.51 -1.28
N LYS A 304 6.88 -23.48 -0.61
CA LYS A 304 6.24 -22.87 0.56
C LYS A 304 5.12 -21.91 0.17
N ILE A 305 5.25 -21.24 -0.96
CA ILE A 305 4.21 -20.35 -1.49
C ILE A 305 3.01 -21.16 -1.96
N ALA A 306 3.25 -22.26 -2.69
CA ALA A 306 2.20 -23.13 -3.24
C ALA A 306 1.28 -23.75 -2.17
N LEU A 307 1.76 -23.83 -0.92
CA LEU A 307 0.98 -24.31 0.23
C LEU A 307 0.10 -23.23 0.87
N LYS A 308 0.03 -22.03 0.31
CA LYS A 308 -0.76 -20.91 0.84
C LYS A 308 -1.60 -20.32 -0.27
N GLU A 309 -2.74 -19.76 0.09
CA GLU A 309 -3.70 -19.26 -0.89
C GLU A 309 -4.06 -17.80 -0.63
N ILE A 310 -4.07 -16.99 -1.68
CA ILE A 310 -4.65 -15.64 -1.64
C ILE A 310 -5.88 -15.62 -2.56
N VAL A 311 -7.03 -15.29 -1.97
CA VAL A 311 -8.30 -15.14 -2.68
C VAL A 311 -8.65 -13.67 -2.73
N VAL A 312 -8.95 -13.14 -3.93
CA VAL A 312 -9.38 -11.75 -4.10
C VAL A 312 -10.88 -11.69 -4.40
N LEU A 313 -11.61 -10.95 -3.57
CA LEU A 313 -13.05 -10.73 -3.70
C LEU A 313 -13.34 -9.24 -3.89
N GLN A 314 -14.32 -8.93 -4.74
CA GLN A 314 -14.75 -7.56 -4.99
C GLN A 314 -16.17 -7.33 -4.48
N GLY A 315 -16.34 -6.39 -3.56
CA GLY A 315 -17.63 -5.96 -3.04
C GLY A 315 -18.24 -6.86 -1.96
N TYR A 316 -19.25 -6.32 -1.30
CA TYR A 316 -19.90 -6.96 -0.14
C TYR A 316 -20.62 -8.27 -0.49
N LYS A 317 -21.33 -8.29 -1.63
CA LYS A 317 -22.09 -9.48 -2.07
C LYS A 317 -21.19 -10.69 -2.29
N ASN A 318 -20.04 -10.51 -2.93
CA ASN A 318 -19.08 -11.58 -3.18
C ASN A 318 -18.41 -12.04 -1.88
N TYR A 319 -18.07 -11.10 -0.99
CA TYR A 319 -17.59 -11.44 0.36
C TYR A 319 -18.60 -12.31 1.13
N ARG A 320 -19.88 -11.91 1.18
CA ARG A 320 -20.92 -12.67 1.88
C ARG A 320 -21.14 -14.04 1.28
N SER A 321 -21.33 -14.10 -0.04
CA SER A 321 -21.47 -15.37 -0.76
C SER A 321 -20.31 -16.33 -0.48
N TYR A 322 -19.08 -15.81 -0.44
CA TYR A 322 -17.89 -16.60 -0.16
C TYR A 322 -17.85 -17.12 1.29
N ILE A 323 -18.05 -16.26 2.28
CA ILE A 323 -18.03 -16.65 3.70
C ILE A 323 -19.20 -17.58 4.06
N ASP A 324 -20.41 -17.22 3.64
CA ASP A 324 -21.61 -18.00 3.92
C ASP A 324 -21.57 -19.36 3.19
N GLY A 325 -20.97 -19.39 1.99
CA GLY A 325 -20.76 -20.60 1.21
C GLY A 325 -19.81 -21.59 1.88
N ILE A 326 -18.67 -21.11 2.42
CA ILE A 326 -17.76 -21.94 3.21
C ILE A 326 -18.47 -22.48 4.45
N ALA A 327 -19.16 -21.60 5.17
CA ALA A 327 -19.86 -21.95 6.40
C ALA A 327 -20.95 -23.00 6.17
N ALA A 328 -21.70 -22.90 5.07
CA ALA A 328 -22.74 -23.86 4.72
C ALA A 328 -22.18 -25.27 4.43
N GLY A 329 -20.96 -25.36 3.89
CA GLY A 329 -20.27 -26.63 3.60
C GLY A 329 -20.87 -27.44 2.44
N ASN A 330 -21.78 -26.87 1.66
CA ASN A 330 -22.50 -27.58 0.60
C ASN A 330 -21.74 -27.60 -0.74
N ASN A 331 -20.71 -26.75 -0.89
CA ASN A 331 -19.93 -26.65 -2.12
C ASN A 331 -18.54 -27.27 -1.92
N PRO A 332 -18.23 -28.41 -2.56
CA PRO A 332 -16.94 -29.08 -2.40
C PRO A 332 -15.76 -28.24 -2.92
N SER A 333 -16.01 -27.28 -3.81
CA SER A 333 -15.00 -26.36 -4.33
C SER A 333 -14.79 -25.12 -3.45
N LEU A 334 -15.58 -24.94 -2.39
CA LEU A 334 -15.51 -23.79 -1.48
C LEU A 334 -15.45 -24.28 -0.03
N THR A 335 -14.26 -24.70 0.39
CA THR A 335 -14.00 -25.25 1.71
C THR A 335 -13.18 -24.30 2.58
N ALA A 336 -13.24 -24.48 3.90
CA ALA A 336 -12.34 -23.78 4.80
C ALA A 336 -10.88 -24.24 4.58
N PRO A 337 -9.89 -23.35 4.71
CA PRO A 337 -8.48 -23.75 4.67
C PRO A 337 -8.14 -24.70 5.82
N THR A 338 -7.11 -25.54 5.62
CA THR A 338 -6.58 -26.41 6.68
C THR A 338 -5.77 -25.63 7.72
N GLY A 339 -5.21 -24.49 7.33
CA GLY A 339 -4.53 -23.54 8.21
C GLY A 339 -5.39 -22.32 8.56
N PRO A 340 -4.83 -21.34 9.31
CA PRO A 340 -5.51 -20.09 9.63
C PRO A 340 -6.02 -19.33 8.40
N MET A 341 -7.24 -18.81 8.51
CA MET A 341 -7.86 -17.94 7.52
C MET A 341 -7.79 -16.48 8.00
N PHE A 342 -7.36 -15.59 7.12
CA PHE A 342 -7.28 -14.15 7.37
C PHE A 342 -8.20 -13.41 6.40
N LEU A 343 -8.94 -12.43 6.89
CA LEU A 343 -9.78 -11.56 6.08
C LEU A 343 -9.18 -10.15 6.06
N PHE A 344 -8.70 -9.71 4.90
CA PHE A 344 -8.05 -8.40 4.72
C PHE A 344 -8.90 -7.50 3.84
N LEU A 345 -9.61 -6.55 4.44
CA LEU A 345 -10.45 -5.58 3.75
C LEU A 345 -9.62 -4.36 3.35
N ILE A 346 -9.65 -4.03 2.08
CA ILE A 346 -9.02 -2.85 1.51
C ILE A 346 -10.04 -2.00 0.74
N ALA A 347 -9.61 -0.81 0.33
CA ALA A 347 -10.40 0.03 -0.55
C ALA A 347 -10.67 -0.68 -1.89
N GLY A 348 -11.77 -0.34 -2.56
CA GLY A 348 -11.92 -0.65 -3.97
C GLY A 348 -11.03 0.25 -4.85
N ARG A 349 -11.04 -0.05 -6.14
CA ARG A 349 -10.21 0.62 -7.14
C ARG A 349 -10.99 1.75 -7.84
N LEU A 350 -10.31 2.84 -8.17
CA LEU A 350 -10.88 3.96 -8.91
C LEU A 350 -11.06 3.56 -10.38
N GLY A 351 -12.24 3.80 -10.96
CA GLY A 351 -12.55 3.33 -12.32
C GLY A 351 -11.64 3.90 -13.42
N ASN A 352 -11.11 5.11 -13.23
CA ASN A 352 -10.27 5.81 -14.22
C ASN A 352 -8.81 5.31 -14.26
N ASN A 353 -8.27 4.79 -13.16
CA ASN A 353 -6.86 4.42 -13.09
C ASN A 353 -6.55 3.19 -12.22
N ASP A 354 -7.56 2.41 -11.83
CA ASP A 354 -7.46 1.17 -11.04
C ASP A 354 -6.65 1.26 -9.73
N ARG A 355 -6.32 2.47 -9.28
CA ARG A 355 -5.63 2.73 -8.03
C ARG A 355 -6.62 2.60 -6.88
N LEU A 356 -6.19 2.00 -5.77
CA LEU A 356 -6.95 2.02 -4.52
C LEU A 356 -7.17 3.47 -4.06
N TRP A 357 -8.42 3.84 -3.73
CA TRP A 357 -8.70 5.22 -3.31
C TRP A 357 -8.12 5.54 -1.92
N CYS A 358 -7.97 4.53 -1.04
CA CYS A 358 -7.39 4.71 0.28
C CYS A 358 -5.85 4.66 0.21
N PRO A 359 -5.15 5.72 0.62
CA PRO A 359 -3.68 5.74 0.63
C PRO A 359 -3.08 4.65 1.53
N TYR A 360 -3.62 4.44 2.73
CA TYR A 360 -3.12 3.41 3.65
C TYR A 360 -3.29 2.00 3.09
N CYS A 361 -4.35 1.74 2.32
CA CYS A 361 -4.50 0.47 1.62
C CYS A 361 -3.39 0.26 0.57
N ARG A 362 -2.99 1.32 -0.14
CA ARG A 362 -1.88 1.25 -1.12
C ARG A 362 -0.55 0.88 -0.46
N TYR A 363 -0.28 1.44 0.73
CA TYR A 363 0.95 1.16 1.48
C TYR A 363 0.97 -0.26 2.05
N SER A 364 -0.20 -0.82 2.32
CA SER A 364 -0.36 -2.10 3.00
C SER A 364 -0.43 -3.28 2.04
N GLU A 365 -0.96 -3.08 0.83
CA GLU A 365 -1.31 -4.15 -0.10
C GLU A 365 -0.16 -5.14 -0.33
N ILE A 366 1.00 -4.64 -0.73
CA ILE A 366 2.16 -5.49 -1.02
C ILE A 366 2.87 -5.99 0.25
N SER A 367 2.91 -5.18 1.30
CA SER A 367 3.53 -5.57 2.57
C SER A 367 2.78 -6.73 3.23
N VAL A 368 1.44 -6.72 3.19
CA VAL A 368 0.59 -7.81 3.68
C VAL A 368 0.75 -9.06 2.82
N GLU A 369 0.76 -8.91 1.49
CA GLU A 369 0.95 -10.04 0.57
C GLU A 369 2.30 -10.74 0.81
N TYR A 370 3.40 -9.98 0.85
CA TYR A 370 4.72 -10.51 1.17
C TYR A 370 4.73 -11.21 2.53
N ALA A 371 4.22 -10.54 3.57
CA ALA A 371 4.23 -11.06 4.92
C ALA A 371 3.40 -12.34 5.07
N PHE A 372 2.27 -12.44 4.36
CA PHE A 372 1.47 -13.65 4.33
C PHE A 372 2.27 -14.82 3.74
N TYR A 373 2.88 -14.63 2.56
CA TYR A 373 3.67 -15.69 1.95
C TYR A 373 4.90 -16.07 2.79
N ALA A 374 5.55 -15.09 3.41
CA ALA A 374 6.77 -15.29 4.19
C ALA A 374 6.51 -15.93 5.56
N PHE A 375 5.39 -15.61 6.23
CA PHE A 375 5.22 -15.90 7.66
C PHE A 375 4.00 -16.75 8.01
N ALA A 376 2.97 -16.82 7.17
CA ALA A 376 1.82 -17.67 7.48
C ALA A 376 2.21 -19.16 7.41
N PRO A 377 1.60 -20.03 8.22
CA PRO A 377 1.87 -21.47 8.12
C PRO A 377 1.31 -22.05 6.81
N PRO A 378 1.79 -23.24 6.39
CA PRO A 378 1.17 -24.01 5.31
C PRO A 378 -0.32 -24.24 5.56
N GLY A 379 -1.10 -24.29 4.47
CA GLY A 379 -2.55 -24.44 4.50
C GLY A 379 -3.31 -23.15 4.81
N SER A 380 -2.63 -22.04 5.11
CA SER A 380 -3.29 -20.75 5.37
C SER A 380 -3.92 -20.13 4.12
N ARG A 381 -4.97 -19.33 4.35
CA ARG A 381 -5.63 -18.53 3.32
C ARG A 381 -5.75 -17.06 3.72
N LEU A 382 -5.39 -16.15 2.82
CA LEU A 382 -5.67 -14.72 2.92
C LEU A 382 -6.80 -14.35 1.95
N VAL A 383 -7.96 -13.99 2.48
CA VAL A 383 -9.07 -13.45 1.71
C VAL A 383 -8.94 -11.94 1.68
N LYS A 384 -8.47 -11.40 0.55
CA LYS A 384 -8.36 -9.98 0.29
C LYS A 384 -9.67 -9.47 -0.32
N VAL A 385 -10.32 -8.54 0.36
CA VAL A 385 -11.61 -8.00 -0.06
C VAL A 385 -11.49 -6.53 -0.45
N GLU A 386 -11.69 -6.24 -1.72
CA GLU A 386 -11.83 -4.88 -2.24
C GLU A 386 -13.25 -4.38 -1.95
N THR A 387 -13.39 -3.41 -1.05
CA THR A 387 -14.69 -2.99 -0.50
C THR A 387 -15.58 -2.22 -1.49
N VAL A 388 -15.50 -0.89 -1.50
CA VAL A 388 -16.26 -0.01 -2.41
C VAL A 388 -15.28 0.85 -3.20
N ASN A 389 -15.65 1.29 -4.39
CA ASN A 389 -14.73 1.94 -5.33
C ASN A 389 -14.51 3.44 -5.08
N SER A 390 -15.16 4.04 -4.08
CA SER A 390 -14.94 5.44 -3.73
C SER A 390 -15.05 5.71 -2.23
N TYR A 391 -14.33 6.74 -1.78
CA TYR A 391 -14.42 7.22 -0.40
C TYR A 391 -15.81 7.81 -0.07
N ALA A 392 -16.48 8.41 -1.05
CA ALA A 392 -17.84 8.94 -0.87
C ALA A 392 -18.84 7.80 -0.56
N THR A 393 -18.78 6.71 -1.34
CA THR A 393 -19.58 5.50 -1.09
C THR A 393 -19.25 4.88 0.26
N TRP A 394 -17.96 4.81 0.63
CA TRP A 394 -17.53 4.27 1.92
C TRP A 394 -18.10 5.05 3.12
N LYS A 395 -18.20 6.37 2.98
CA LYS A 395 -18.75 7.25 4.03
C LYS A 395 -20.27 7.24 4.12
N ASN A 396 -20.98 6.79 3.08
CA ASN A 396 -22.44 6.70 3.12
C ASN A 396 -22.87 5.72 4.22
N PRO A 397 -23.62 6.14 5.27
CA PRO A 397 -24.05 5.25 6.35
C PRO A 397 -24.95 4.11 5.87
N ALA A 398 -25.58 4.24 4.69
CA ALA A 398 -26.45 3.22 4.10
C ALA A 398 -25.69 2.14 3.31
N ASN A 399 -24.36 2.20 3.18
CA ASN A 399 -23.63 1.15 2.47
C ASN A 399 -23.57 -0.15 3.30
N ASP A 400 -23.64 -1.30 2.62
CA ASP A 400 -23.79 -2.62 3.24
C ASP A 400 -22.75 -2.93 4.33
N TRP A 401 -21.52 -2.44 4.17
CA TRP A 401 -20.44 -2.65 5.15
C TRP A 401 -20.74 -2.01 6.51
N LYS A 402 -21.56 -0.96 6.57
CA LYS A 402 -21.94 -0.29 7.82
C LYS A 402 -23.02 -1.06 8.59
N GLY A 403 -23.81 -1.87 7.89
CA GLY A 403 -24.84 -2.74 8.48
C GLY A 403 -24.30 -4.08 8.95
N ASP A 404 -23.07 -4.45 8.58
CA ASP A 404 -22.46 -5.73 8.93
C ASP A 404 -22.12 -5.81 10.43
N LYS A 405 -22.95 -6.53 11.19
CA LYS A 405 -22.78 -6.73 12.64
C LYS A 405 -21.69 -7.75 12.99
N SER A 406 -21.29 -8.61 12.05
CA SER A 406 -20.23 -9.60 12.28
C SER A 406 -18.84 -8.98 12.17
N LEU A 407 -18.62 -8.13 11.17
CA LEU A 407 -17.34 -7.44 11.00
C LEU A 407 -17.29 -6.14 11.81
N MET A 408 -18.35 -5.33 11.76
CA MET A 408 -18.36 -3.98 12.33
C MET A 408 -17.19 -3.10 11.82
N VAL A 409 -16.84 -3.24 10.54
CA VAL A 409 -15.68 -2.57 9.93
C VAL A 409 -15.85 -1.05 9.90
N ARG A 410 -14.89 -0.32 10.49
CA ARG A 410 -14.97 1.16 10.61
C ARG A 410 -14.16 1.91 9.56
N GLY A 411 -13.09 1.29 9.07
CA GLY A 411 -12.19 1.87 8.07
C GLY A 411 -11.53 0.79 7.22
N VAL A 412 -10.68 1.22 6.30
CA VAL A 412 -9.78 0.36 5.54
C VAL A 412 -8.39 1.01 5.49
N PRO A 413 -7.28 0.25 5.50
CA PRO A 413 -7.21 -1.21 5.54
C PRO A 413 -7.66 -1.78 6.89
N TRP A 414 -8.19 -3.00 6.87
CA TRP A 414 -8.68 -3.68 8.07
C TRP A 414 -8.45 -5.18 7.95
N MET A 415 -8.07 -5.84 9.04
CA MET A 415 -7.80 -7.29 9.01
C MET A 415 -8.44 -8.01 10.19
N TYR A 416 -8.89 -9.23 9.93
CA TYR A 416 -9.33 -10.18 10.95
C TYR A 416 -8.62 -11.52 10.77
N ARG A 417 -8.46 -12.24 11.89
CA ARG A 417 -8.40 -13.70 11.86
C ARG A 417 -9.83 -14.22 11.84
N ALA A 418 -10.15 -15.08 10.88
CA ALA A 418 -11.47 -15.68 10.73
C ALA A 418 -11.44 -17.11 11.25
N ASN A 419 -12.31 -17.43 12.21
CA ASN A 419 -12.43 -18.76 12.79
C ASN A 419 -13.82 -19.32 12.48
N LEU A 420 -13.86 -20.44 11.76
CA LEU A 420 -15.10 -21.16 11.49
C LEU A 420 -15.40 -22.09 12.68
N ASP A 421 -16.58 -21.93 13.26
CA ASP A 421 -17.17 -22.92 14.15
C ASP A 421 -17.90 -23.96 13.28
N ALA A 422 -17.42 -25.20 13.32
CA ALA A 422 -17.96 -26.29 12.52
C ALA A 422 -19.33 -26.80 13.04
N GLU A 423 -19.62 -26.62 14.33
CA GLU A 423 -20.88 -27.03 14.95
C GLU A 423 -21.98 -26.04 14.60
N THR A 424 -21.71 -24.75 14.81
CA THR A 424 -22.70 -23.68 14.54
C THR A 424 -22.70 -23.24 13.07
N ARG A 425 -21.74 -23.72 12.26
CA ARG A 425 -21.55 -23.34 10.86
C ARG A 425 -21.52 -21.82 10.71
N SER A 426 -20.73 -21.15 11.54
CA SER A 426 -20.64 -19.70 11.54
C SER A 426 -19.21 -19.22 11.76
N PHE A 427 -18.91 -18.03 11.22
CA PHE A 427 -17.62 -17.40 11.41
C PHE A 427 -17.63 -16.44 12.60
N SER A 428 -16.57 -16.50 13.39
CA SER A 428 -16.16 -15.43 14.29
C SER A 428 -14.94 -14.70 13.72
N PHE A 429 -14.85 -13.41 13.98
CA PHE A 429 -13.81 -12.54 13.43
C PHE A 429 -13.08 -11.81 14.55
N GLU A 430 -11.80 -12.15 14.74
CA GLU A 430 -10.94 -11.52 15.73
C GLU A 430 -10.11 -10.42 15.05
N ARG A 431 -10.20 -9.19 15.57
CA ARG A 431 -9.58 -8.04 14.91
C ARG A 431 -8.06 -8.07 15.05
N VAL A 432 -7.38 -7.86 13.94
CA VAL A 432 -5.93 -7.57 13.93
C VAL A 432 -5.73 -6.05 13.93
N SER A 433 -4.90 -5.56 14.86
CA SER A 433 -4.59 -4.14 15.00
C SER A 433 -3.08 -3.88 14.96
N GLU A 434 -2.52 -3.81 13.74
CA GLU A 434 -1.08 -3.59 13.50
C GLU A 434 -0.83 -2.60 12.35
N ARG A 435 0.45 -2.21 12.17
CA ARG A 435 0.91 -1.45 10.99
C ARG A 435 1.05 -2.38 9.79
N PHE A 436 0.05 -2.39 8.91
CA PHE A 436 0.02 -3.27 7.73
C PHE A 436 1.02 -2.89 6.63
N ASP A 437 1.59 -1.69 6.68
CA ASP A 437 2.65 -1.22 5.77
C ASP A 437 4.04 -1.77 6.12
N ARG A 438 4.18 -2.48 7.26
CA ARG A 438 5.45 -3.01 7.78
C ARG A 438 5.41 -4.54 7.88
N PRO A 439 6.08 -5.29 6.99
CA PRO A 439 6.05 -6.75 7.01
C PRO A 439 6.42 -7.38 8.35
N GLU A 440 7.43 -6.85 9.03
CA GLU A 440 7.92 -7.34 10.31
C GLU A 440 6.88 -7.25 11.43
N ALA A 441 6.00 -6.25 11.40
CA ALA A 441 4.89 -6.12 12.35
C ALA A 441 3.85 -7.24 12.19
N LEU A 442 3.75 -7.80 10.98
CA LEU A 442 2.77 -8.84 10.63
C LEU A 442 3.27 -10.26 10.90
N ARG A 443 4.58 -10.45 11.11
CA ARG A 443 5.16 -11.76 11.44
C ARG A 443 4.46 -12.39 12.65
N GLY A 444 4.29 -11.61 13.73
CA GLY A 444 3.62 -12.03 14.96
C GLY A 444 2.20 -12.53 14.74
N ILE A 445 1.46 -11.82 13.89
CA ILE A 445 0.06 -12.10 13.55
C ILE A 445 -0.05 -13.39 12.74
N PHE A 446 0.74 -13.52 11.67
CA PHE A 446 0.64 -14.67 10.78
C PHE A 446 1.16 -15.96 11.41
N GLN A 447 2.13 -15.89 12.30
CA GLN A 447 2.65 -17.05 13.03
C GLN A 447 1.83 -17.38 14.29
N GLY A 448 0.86 -16.55 14.68
CA GLY A 448 -0.10 -16.85 15.76
C GLY A 448 0.42 -16.69 17.20
N TRP A 449 1.62 -16.13 17.41
CA TRP A 449 2.18 -15.84 18.75
C TRP A 449 1.82 -14.45 19.26
N LYS A 450 1.28 -13.59 18.40
CA LYS A 450 0.67 -12.32 18.80
C LYS A 450 -0.84 -12.46 18.66
N SER A 451 -1.55 -12.39 19.79
CA SER A 451 -3.01 -12.45 19.79
C SER A 451 -3.60 -11.25 19.04
N PRO A 452 -4.62 -11.46 18.19
CA PRO A 452 -5.49 -10.39 17.75
C PRO A 452 -6.10 -9.72 18.99
N MET A 453 -6.22 -8.38 18.99
CA MET A 453 -6.71 -7.61 20.16
C MET A 453 -8.17 -7.23 20.05
#